data_AF-A0A970H974-F1
#
_entry.id   AF-A0A970H974-F1
#
_cell.length_a   1.000
_cell.length_b   1.000
_cell.length_c   1.000
_cell.angle_alpha   90.00
_cell.angle_beta   90.00
_cell.angle_gamma   90.00
#
_symmetry.space_group_name_H-M   'P 1'
#
loop_
_entity.id
_entity.type
_entity.pdbx_description
1 polymer ?
#
loop_
_entity_poly.entity_id
_entity_poly.type
_entity_poly.pdbx_seq_one_letter_code
_entity_poly.pdbx_strand_id
1 'polypeptide(L)'
;MHALAARLFALPRSLTGDGVRATLAALGELVPLTVVEVPTGTPVLDWTVPKEWNLRRAVLRGPGGEIVADTARRNLEVVGYSVPVRGRFPLAELRPRLHSLPDKPDLVPYRTSYWQESWGFCLPHRVLAALPDGEYEVEIDTTLADGHLTYGELLLPGASPAEILVSCHVCHPALANDNLSGLAVSAFLARELAGRERRWSWRFLWAPGTIGAIAWLARNEAVTARIRAGLVAANLGDPGAFHYKRSRRGDTEIDRAVEIALRDLGVPHALEEFVPFGYDERQYCSPGFDLPVGLLSRTPW
;
A
#
# COMPACT_ATOMS: atom_id res chain seq x y z
N MET A 1 9.25 -12.86 9.53
CA MET A 1 8.16 -12.13 8.85
C MET A 1 7.21 -11.46 9.85
N HIS A 2 6.51 -12.17 10.74
CA HIS A 2 5.54 -11.56 11.67
C HIS A 2 6.12 -10.42 12.55
N ALA A 3 7.34 -10.56 13.07
CA ALA A 3 7.98 -9.49 13.85
C ALA A 3 8.17 -8.19 13.05
N LEU A 4 8.52 -8.29 11.76
CA LEU A 4 8.59 -7.13 10.87
C LEU A 4 7.20 -6.52 10.68
N ALA A 5 6.20 -7.34 10.37
CA ALA A 5 4.82 -6.85 10.20
C ALA A 5 4.31 -6.14 11.46
N ALA A 6 4.57 -6.70 12.66
CA ALA A 6 4.21 -6.08 13.93
C ALA A 6 4.91 -4.73 14.15
N ARG A 7 6.21 -4.64 13.84
CA ARG A 7 6.96 -3.37 13.90
C ARG A 7 6.40 -2.32 12.93
N LEU A 8 6.09 -2.73 11.71
CA LEU A 8 5.56 -1.84 10.68
C LEU A 8 4.10 -1.43 10.96
N PHE A 9 3.33 -2.22 11.71
CA PHE A 9 1.90 -1.98 11.96
C PHE A 9 1.59 -0.60 12.55
N ALA A 10 2.47 -0.10 13.41
CA ALA A 10 2.29 1.20 14.07
C ALA A 10 2.54 2.41 13.14
N LEU A 11 3.27 2.25 12.04
CA LEU A 11 3.68 3.37 11.20
C LEU A 11 2.48 3.92 10.39
N PRO A 12 2.23 5.24 10.41
CA PRO A 12 1.12 5.87 9.68
C PRO A 12 1.49 6.06 8.20
N ARG A 13 1.62 4.96 7.46
CA ARG A 13 1.84 4.99 6.01
C ARG A 13 0.67 5.63 5.27
N SER A 14 0.98 6.21 4.12
CA SER A 14 0.04 6.79 3.17
C SER A 14 0.66 6.72 1.76
N LEU A 15 0.14 7.46 0.77
CA LEU A 15 0.82 7.56 -0.53
C LEU A 15 2.23 8.15 -0.43
N THR A 16 2.50 8.99 0.56
CA THR A 16 3.77 9.70 0.76
C THR A 16 4.06 9.82 2.26
N GLY A 17 5.18 10.48 2.59
CA GLY A 17 5.50 10.90 3.96
C GLY A 17 6.40 9.95 4.73
N ASP A 18 6.71 10.35 5.95
CA ASP A 18 7.70 9.73 6.83
C ASP A 18 7.32 8.31 7.25
N GLY A 19 6.02 7.97 7.27
CA GLY A 19 5.56 6.60 7.47
C GLY A 19 6.07 5.63 6.38
N VAL A 20 6.16 6.10 5.13
CA VAL A 20 6.75 5.33 4.03
C VAL A 20 8.27 5.24 4.20
N ARG A 21 8.95 6.36 4.48
CA ARG A 21 10.42 6.38 4.70
C ARG A 21 10.85 5.46 5.83
N ALA A 22 10.16 5.52 6.98
CA ALA A 22 10.42 4.65 8.12
C ALA A 22 10.17 3.17 7.80
N THR A 23 9.16 2.89 6.96
CA THR A 23 8.89 1.53 6.48
C THR A 23 10.04 1.04 5.61
N LEU A 24 10.48 1.83 4.62
CA LEU A 24 11.60 1.48 3.74
C LEU A 24 12.91 1.34 4.51
N ALA A 25 13.18 2.18 5.51
CA ALA A 25 14.34 2.05 6.39
C ALA A 25 14.34 0.69 7.11
N ALA A 26 13.19 0.27 7.66
CA ALA A 26 13.07 -1.03 8.32
C ALA A 26 13.20 -2.22 7.35
N LEU A 27 12.78 -2.08 6.08
CA LEU A 27 13.07 -3.07 5.03
C LEU A 27 14.58 -3.09 4.68
N GLY A 28 15.20 -1.91 4.65
CA GLY A 28 16.63 -1.69 4.39
C GLY A 28 17.56 -2.40 5.39
N GLU A 29 17.08 -2.63 6.62
CA GLU A 29 17.79 -3.43 7.61
C GLU A 29 17.86 -4.94 7.25
N LEU A 30 16.96 -5.43 6.40
CA LEU A 30 16.94 -6.83 5.95
C LEU A 30 17.70 -7.03 4.64
N VAL A 31 17.59 -6.07 3.72
CA VAL A 31 18.24 -6.09 2.41
C VAL A 31 18.62 -4.67 2.00
N PRO A 32 19.81 -4.44 1.40
CA PRO A 32 20.20 -3.11 0.95
C PRO A 32 19.26 -2.69 -0.18
N LEU A 33 18.57 -1.57 -0.01
CA LEU A 33 17.70 -0.99 -1.03
C LEU A 33 18.05 0.47 -1.26
N THR A 34 17.79 0.95 -2.46
CA THR A 34 17.89 2.36 -2.83
C THR A 34 16.54 3.01 -2.58
N VAL A 35 16.53 4.09 -1.80
CA VAL A 35 15.35 4.95 -1.64
C VAL A 35 15.37 6.00 -2.73
N VAL A 36 14.27 6.13 -3.46
CA VAL A 36 14.09 7.14 -4.50
C VAL A 36 12.96 8.08 -4.08
N GLU A 37 13.23 9.37 -4.19
CA GLU A 37 12.27 10.45 -3.96
C GLU A 37 11.93 11.10 -5.32
N VAL A 38 10.65 11.32 -5.57
CA VAL A 38 10.13 12.03 -6.75
C VAL A 38 9.43 13.29 -6.27
N PRO A 39 9.85 14.50 -6.66
CA PRO A 39 9.26 15.74 -6.16
C PRO A 39 7.77 15.88 -6.48
N THR A 40 7.00 16.48 -5.58
CA THR A 40 5.63 16.94 -5.84
C THR A 40 5.56 17.77 -7.12
N GLY A 41 4.48 17.59 -7.89
CA GLY A 41 4.28 18.32 -9.14
C GLY A 41 5.00 17.69 -10.35
N THR A 42 5.85 16.68 -10.15
CA THR A 42 6.50 15.98 -11.27
C THR A 42 5.42 15.27 -12.11
N PRO A 43 5.34 15.53 -13.43
CA PRO A 43 4.51 14.76 -14.34
C PRO A 43 5.09 13.34 -14.49
N VAL A 44 4.23 12.33 -14.32
CA VAL A 44 4.58 10.91 -14.48
C VAL A 44 3.51 10.26 -15.35
N LEU A 45 3.78 10.21 -16.66
CA LEU A 45 2.77 9.91 -17.68
C LEU A 45 1.58 10.89 -17.53
N ASP A 46 0.36 10.37 -17.48
CA ASP A 46 -0.86 11.18 -17.33
C ASP A 46 -1.17 11.60 -15.88
N TRP A 47 -0.26 11.30 -14.94
CA TRP A 47 -0.43 11.61 -13.53
C TRP A 47 0.55 12.69 -13.07
N THR A 48 0.25 13.30 -11.93
CA THR A 48 1.15 14.24 -11.26
C THR A 48 1.43 13.74 -9.86
N VAL A 49 2.71 13.76 -9.46
CA VAL A 49 3.11 13.37 -8.12
C VAL A 49 2.44 14.30 -7.09
N PRO A 50 1.69 13.76 -6.09
CA PRO A 50 0.92 14.57 -5.17
C PRO A 50 1.81 15.32 -4.18
N LYS A 51 1.18 16.23 -3.42
CA LYS A 51 1.76 16.77 -2.19
C LYS A 51 2.10 15.65 -1.22
N GLU A 52 3.13 15.90 -0.42
CA GLU A 52 3.52 15.03 0.67
C GLU A 52 2.64 15.25 1.89
N TRP A 53 2.19 14.13 2.49
CA TRP A 53 1.33 14.14 3.67
C TRP A 53 2.01 13.46 4.86
N ASN A 54 2.05 14.14 6.01
CA ASN A 54 2.55 13.59 7.27
C ASN A 54 1.51 13.73 8.38
N LEU A 55 1.38 12.68 9.21
CA LEU A 55 0.51 12.64 10.38
C LEU A 55 1.35 12.67 11.65
N ARG A 56 1.19 13.71 12.47
CA ARG A 56 1.74 13.75 13.83
C ARG A 56 0.75 13.18 14.84
N ARG A 57 -0.49 13.67 14.81
CA ARG A 57 -1.59 13.15 15.64
C ARG A 57 -2.94 13.60 15.09
N ALA A 58 -3.99 12.82 15.30
CA ALA A 58 -5.36 13.30 15.21
C ALA A 58 -6.19 12.78 16.37
N VAL A 59 -6.97 13.67 17.01
CA VAL A 59 -7.81 13.39 18.17
C VAL A 59 -9.18 14.04 17.97
N LEU A 60 -10.23 13.28 18.28
CA LEU A 60 -11.59 13.77 18.42
C LEU A 60 -12.01 13.59 19.88
N ARG A 61 -12.34 14.68 20.56
CA ARG A 61 -12.86 14.67 21.94
C ARG A 61 -14.33 15.05 21.95
N GLY A 62 -15.12 14.31 22.71
CA GLY A 62 -16.53 14.60 22.90
C GLY A 62 -16.81 15.71 23.91
N PRO A 63 -18.09 16.08 24.11
CA PRO A 63 -18.48 17.21 24.95
C PRO A 63 -18.07 17.08 26.41
N GLY A 64 -17.93 15.84 26.92
CA GLY A 64 -17.45 15.55 28.27
C GLY A 64 -15.93 15.49 28.40
N GLY A 65 -15.19 15.71 27.31
CA GLY A 65 -13.72 15.61 27.25
C GLY A 65 -13.20 14.19 26.98
N GLU A 66 -14.09 13.21 26.84
CA GLU A 66 -13.75 11.83 26.50
C GLU A 66 -13.13 11.73 25.10
N ILE A 67 -12.14 10.86 24.93
CA ILE A 67 -11.49 10.62 23.64
C ILE A 67 -12.34 9.64 22.83
N VAL A 68 -12.93 10.13 21.75
CA VAL A 68 -13.72 9.33 20.80
C VAL A 68 -12.78 8.61 19.82
N ALA A 69 -11.84 9.36 19.23
CA ALA A 69 -10.80 8.84 18.35
C ALA A 69 -9.44 9.44 18.71
N ASP A 70 -8.38 8.63 18.59
CA ASP A 70 -6.99 9.04 18.75
C ASP A 70 -6.08 8.15 17.90
N THR A 71 -5.33 8.78 16.97
CA THR A 71 -4.39 8.06 16.11
C THR A 71 -3.23 7.44 16.88
N ALA A 72 -2.95 7.88 18.12
CA ALA A 72 -2.00 7.22 19.01
C ALA A 72 -2.47 5.80 19.40
N ARG A 73 -3.79 5.55 19.40
CA ARG A 73 -4.39 4.22 19.58
C ARG A 73 -4.39 3.46 18.25
N ARG A 74 -4.94 4.08 17.20
CA ARG A 74 -5.09 3.46 15.86
C ARG A 74 -5.01 4.54 14.77
N ASN A 75 -3.98 4.51 13.95
CA ASN A 75 -3.82 5.46 12.84
C ASN A 75 -4.91 5.37 11.74
N LEU A 76 -5.73 4.30 11.75
CA LEU A 76 -6.93 4.18 10.90
C LEU A 76 -8.07 5.12 11.29
N GLU A 77 -8.05 5.72 12.49
CA GLU A 77 -9.14 6.55 12.98
C GLU A 77 -9.21 7.94 12.32
N VAL A 78 -8.22 8.31 11.50
CA VAL A 78 -8.23 9.52 10.66
C VAL A 78 -8.34 9.15 9.18
N VAL A 79 -9.06 9.96 8.41
CA VAL A 79 -9.06 9.82 6.94
C VAL A 79 -7.66 10.14 6.41
N GLY A 80 -7.04 9.21 5.70
CA GLY A 80 -5.71 9.42 5.11
C GLY A 80 -5.69 10.63 4.18
N TYR A 81 -4.62 11.42 4.21
CA TYR A 81 -4.51 12.72 3.51
C TYR A 81 -5.40 13.85 4.06
N SER A 82 -5.93 13.73 5.29
CA SER A 82 -6.66 14.84 5.92
C SER A 82 -5.79 16.10 6.05
N VAL A 83 -6.34 17.25 5.65
CA VAL A 83 -5.74 18.58 5.91
C VAL A 83 -5.72 18.89 7.41
N PRO A 84 -4.80 19.76 7.88
CA PRO A 84 -4.77 20.12 9.30
C PRO A 84 -6.03 20.88 9.71
N VAL A 85 -6.59 20.52 10.86
CA VAL A 85 -7.81 21.14 11.41
C VAL A 85 -7.66 21.26 12.91
N ARG A 86 -8.01 22.42 13.46
CA ARG A 86 -8.14 22.61 14.90
C ARG A 86 -9.35 23.48 15.20
N GLY A 87 -10.27 22.98 16.01
CA GLY A 87 -11.48 23.74 16.32
C GLY A 87 -12.46 22.97 17.18
N ARG A 88 -13.56 23.65 17.49
CA ARG A 88 -14.74 23.06 18.12
C ARG A 88 -15.90 23.11 17.15
N PHE A 89 -16.64 22.02 17.08
CA PHE A 89 -17.71 21.85 16.12
C PHE A 89 -18.91 21.17 16.78
N PRO A 90 -20.14 21.60 16.48
CA PRO A 90 -21.32 20.85 16.91
C PRO A 90 -21.40 19.51 16.18
N LEU A 91 -21.96 18.48 16.82
CA LEU A 91 -22.09 17.15 16.23
C LEU A 91 -22.77 17.18 14.84
N ALA A 92 -23.75 18.07 14.64
CA ALA A 92 -24.44 18.22 13.36
C ALA A 92 -23.48 18.59 12.20
N GLU A 93 -22.49 19.46 12.45
CA GLU A 93 -21.47 19.84 11.48
C GLU A 93 -20.40 18.76 11.29
N LEU A 94 -20.11 17.98 12.35
CA LEU A 94 -19.14 16.89 12.28
C LEU A 94 -19.66 15.65 11.59
N ARG A 95 -20.96 15.32 11.71
CA ARG A 95 -21.53 14.07 11.18
C ARG A 95 -21.12 13.75 9.72
N PRO A 96 -21.12 14.70 8.77
CA PRO A 96 -20.66 14.44 7.40
C PRO A 96 -19.16 14.07 7.27
N ARG A 97 -18.35 14.42 8.28
CA ARG A 97 -16.90 14.15 8.38
C ARG A 97 -16.58 12.88 9.17
N LEU A 98 -17.60 12.19 9.69
CA LEU A 98 -17.45 10.94 10.44
C LEU A 98 -17.87 9.76 9.57
N HIS A 99 -16.99 8.77 9.44
CA HIS A 99 -17.22 7.61 8.59
C HIS A 99 -17.29 6.33 9.42
N SER A 100 -18.24 5.45 9.09
CA SER A 100 -18.41 4.15 9.74
C SER A 100 -18.94 3.10 8.74
N LEU A 101 -19.08 1.85 9.18
CA LEU A 101 -19.64 0.74 8.40
C LEU A 101 -20.87 0.17 9.15
N PRO A 102 -22.11 0.50 8.75
CA PRO A 102 -23.31 -0.02 9.41
C PRO A 102 -23.35 -1.56 9.49
N ASP A 103 -22.99 -2.23 8.39
CA ASP A 103 -23.00 -3.71 8.31
C ASP A 103 -21.88 -4.39 9.10
N LYS A 104 -20.89 -3.62 9.58
CA LYS A 104 -19.74 -4.11 10.35
C LYS A 104 -19.49 -3.18 11.54
N PRO A 105 -20.39 -3.14 12.53
CA PRO A 105 -20.50 -2.02 13.47
C PRO A 105 -19.32 -1.87 14.43
N ASP A 106 -18.48 -2.90 14.53
CA ASP A 106 -17.33 -2.96 15.41
C ASP A 106 -16.01 -2.59 14.71
N LEU A 107 -16.02 -2.46 13.38
CA LEU A 107 -14.84 -2.17 12.58
C LEU A 107 -14.68 -0.67 12.32
N VAL A 108 -13.42 -0.23 12.31
CA VAL A 108 -13.04 1.11 11.84
C VAL A 108 -12.78 1.03 10.34
N PRO A 109 -13.51 1.77 9.48
CA PRO A 109 -13.21 1.78 8.05
C PRO A 109 -11.87 2.44 7.76
N TYR A 110 -11.19 1.96 6.72
CA TYR A 110 -10.08 2.69 6.10
C TYR A 110 -10.63 3.62 5.00
N ARG A 111 -10.33 4.92 5.11
CA ARG A 111 -10.73 5.95 4.13
C ARG A 111 -9.55 6.86 3.82
N THR A 112 -9.54 7.38 2.60
CA THR A 112 -8.47 8.25 2.08
C THR A 112 -9.10 9.38 1.26
N SER A 113 -8.37 10.49 1.15
CA SER A 113 -8.77 11.66 0.36
C SER A 113 -7.59 12.20 -0.47
N TYR A 114 -6.94 11.32 -1.22
CA TYR A 114 -5.66 11.62 -1.88
C TYR A 114 -5.72 12.73 -2.93
N TRP A 115 -6.83 12.83 -3.65
CA TRP A 115 -6.96 13.67 -4.85
C TRP A 115 -7.93 14.83 -4.67
N GLN A 116 -8.57 14.93 -3.51
CA GLN A 116 -9.47 16.02 -3.15
C GLN A 116 -9.19 16.39 -1.70
N GLU A 117 -8.81 17.64 -1.45
CA GLU A 117 -8.54 18.10 -0.09
C GLU A 117 -9.81 17.98 0.77
N SER A 118 -9.70 17.25 1.87
CA SER A 118 -10.76 17.00 2.83
C SER A 118 -10.15 16.63 4.18
N TRP A 119 -11.00 16.33 5.14
CA TRP A 119 -10.61 15.79 6.43
C TRP A 119 -11.76 15.00 7.03
N GLY A 120 -11.46 14.11 7.97
CA GLY A 120 -12.47 13.37 8.72
C GLY A 120 -11.90 12.32 9.65
N PHE A 121 -12.79 11.69 10.41
CA PHE A 121 -12.47 10.56 11.30
C PHE A 121 -13.23 9.30 10.89
N CYS A 122 -12.63 8.15 11.15
CA CYS A 122 -13.23 6.83 10.96
C CYS A 122 -13.50 6.19 12.32
N LEU A 123 -14.73 5.74 12.55
CA LEU A 123 -15.19 5.21 13.83
C LEU A 123 -15.90 3.86 13.63
N PRO A 124 -15.93 2.98 14.65
CA PRO A 124 -16.91 1.91 14.69
C PRO A 124 -18.33 2.50 14.64
N HIS A 125 -19.23 1.88 13.89
CA HIS A 125 -20.60 2.39 13.73
C HIS A 125 -21.32 2.52 15.08
N ARG A 126 -21.12 1.56 15.99
CA ARG A 126 -21.68 1.61 17.34
C ARG A 126 -21.26 2.85 18.13
N VAL A 127 -20.03 3.35 17.91
CA VAL A 127 -19.51 4.55 18.57
C VAL A 127 -20.16 5.78 17.94
N LEU A 128 -20.17 5.87 16.61
CA LEU A 128 -20.77 6.99 15.87
C LEU A 128 -22.26 7.14 16.19
N ALA A 129 -23.00 6.04 16.25
CA ALA A 129 -24.44 6.02 16.54
C ALA A 129 -24.76 6.47 17.97
N ALA A 130 -23.84 6.30 18.91
CA ALA A 130 -24.01 6.64 20.32
C ALA A 130 -23.47 8.03 20.71
N LEU A 131 -22.95 8.80 19.75
CA LEU A 131 -22.43 10.14 20.02
C LEU A 131 -23.55 11.08 20.51
N PRO A 132 -23.43 11.69 21.71
CA PRO A 132 -24.40 12.67 22.20
C PRO A 132 -24.28 13.97 21.41
N ASP A 133 -25.38 14.72 21.33
CA ASP A 133 -25.33 16.09 20.82
C ASP A 133 -24.42 16.95 21.72
N GLY A 134 -23.72 17.91 21.11
CA GLY A 134 -22.85 18.84 21.81
C GLY A 134 -21.67 19.30 20.95
N GLU A 135 -20.77 20.03 21.60
CA GLU A 135 -19.54 20.55 21.01
C GLU A 135 -18.40 19.54 21.15
N TYR A 136 -17.73 19.25 20.04
CA TYR A 136 -16.62 18.33 19.96
C TYR A 136 -15.34 19.08 19.63
N GLU A 137 -14.24 18.73 20.29
CA GLU A 137 -12.93 19.28 19.99
C GLU A 137 -12.22 18.38 18.97
N VAL A 138 -11.86 18.98 17.83
CA VAL A 138 -11.12 18.34 16.76
C VAL A 138 -9.71 18.89 16.72
N GLU A 139 -8.74 17.99 16.72
CA GLU A 139 -7.34 18.28 16.40
C GLU A 139 -6.87 17.26 15.37
N ILE A 140 -6.55 17.71 14.16
CA ILE A 140 -5.87 16.95 13.13
C ILE A 140 -4.56 17.68 12.87
N ASP A 141 -3.49 17.18 13.47
CA ASP A 141 -2.14 17.69 13.30
C ASP A 141 -1.43 16.91 12.19
N THR A 142 -1.60 17.41 10.97
CA THR A 142 -0.99 16.90 9.75
C THR A 142 -0.26 17.99 8.98
N THR A 143 0.58 17.62 8.01
CA THR A 143 1.01 18.53 6.95
C THR A 143 0.56 18.00 5.61
N LEU A 144 0.19 18.89 4.69
CA LEU A 144 -0.02 18.59 3.29
C LEU A 144 0.69 19.68 2.47
N ALA A 145 1.91 19.40 2.03
CA ALA A 145 2.82 20.39 1.46
C ALA A 145 3.64 19.79 0.31
N ASP A 146 4.36 20.64 -0.42
CA ASP A 146 5.31 20.14 -1.41
C ASP A 146 6.41 19.34 -0.72
N GLY A 147 6.69 18.18 -1.27
CA GLY A 147 7.66 17.24 -0.75
C GLY A 147 7.91 16.18 -1.81
N HIS A 148 7.84 14.91 -1.44
CA HIS A 148 8.19 13.82 -2.33
C HIS A 148 7.27 12.60 -2.20
N LEU A 149 7.11 11.91 -3.33
CA LEU A 149 6.71 10.52 -3.37
C LEU A 149 7.95 9.64 -3.24
N THR A 150 7.93 8.79 -2.22
CA THR A 150 9.05 7.90 -1.89
C THR A 150 8.75 6.47 -2.33
N TYR A 151 9.70 5.79 -2.98
CA TYR A 151 9.67 4.34 -3.17
C TYR A 151 11.05 3.73 -2.93
N GLY A 152 11.08 2.45 -2.57
CA GLY A 152 12.29 1.67 -2.38
C GLY A 152 12.49 0.68 -3.52
N GLU A 153 13.74 0.50 -3.94
CA GLU A 153 14.10 -0.39 -5.04
C GLU A 153 15.37 -1.18 -4.72
N LEU A 154 15.38 -2.46 -5.09
CA LEU A 154 16.54 -3.34 -4.98
C LEU A 154 16.71 -4.15 -6.25
N LEU A 155 17.89 -4.09 -6.87
CA LEU A 155 18.28 -4.95 -7.97
C LEU A 155 19.32 -5.97 -7.50
N LEU A 156 18.97 -7.25 -7.59
CA LEU A 156 19.88 -8.38 -7.38
C LEU A 156 20.37 -8.88 -8.75
N PRO A 157 21.62 -8.63 -9.17
CA PRO A 157 22.09 -8.98 -10.50
C PRO A 157 22.20 -10.49 -10.70
N GLY A 158 21.69 -11.03 -11.80
CA GLY A 158 21.90 -12.43 -12.21
C GLY A 158 23.00 -12.58 -13.25
N ALA A 159 23.20 -13.81 -13.72
CA ALA A 159 24.07 -14.08 -14.88
C ALA A 159 23.54 -13.45 -16.19
N SER A 160 22.24 -13.13 -16.25
CA SER A 160 21.56 -12.48 -17.36
C SER A 160 21.00 -11.11 -16.95
N PRO A 161 21.02 -10.11 -17.85
CA PRO A 161 20.38 -8.81 -17.62
C PRO A 161 18.84 -8.87 -17.73
N ALA A 162 18.25 -10.01 -18.11
CA ALA A 162 16.80 -10.19 -18.03
C ALA A 162 16.37 -10.18 -16.55
N GLU A 163 15.25 -9.52 -16.28
CA GLU A 163 14.80 -9.18 -14.93
C GLU A 163 13.46 -9.85 -14.59
N ILE A 164 13.34 -10.31 -13.34
CA ILE A 164 12.09 -10.68 -12.69
C ILE A 164 11.68 -9.56 -11.75
N LEU A 165 10.50 -8.98 -11.95
CA LEU A 165 9.96 -7.92 -11.09
C LEU A 165 9.11 -8.51 -9.96
N VAL A 166 9.38 -8.11 -8.72
CA VAL A 166 8.47 -8.32 -7.58
C VAL A 166 8.07 -6.94 -7.06
N SER A 167 6.80 -6.58 -7.25
CA SER A 167 6.26 -5.29 -6.82
C SER A 167 5.32 -5.47 -5.62
N CYS A 168 5.40 -4.57 -4.65
CA CYS A 168 4.56 -4.59 -3.46
C CYS A 168 4.25 -3.17 -3.01
N HIS A 169 2.97 -2.88 -2.75
CA HIS A 169 2.59 -1.53 -2.35
C HIS A 169 2.87 -1.23 -0.86
N VAL A 170 3.34 -0.01 -0.58
CA VAL A 170 3.73 0.47 0.77
C VAL A 170 2.79 1.53 1.35
N CYS A 171 1.61 1.77 0.77
CA CYS A 171 0.82 2.94 1.13
C CYS A 171 -0.23 2.73 2.24
N HIS A 172 -0.55 1.47 2.59
CA HIS A 172 -1.61 1.19 3.56
C HIS A 172 -1.10 1.31 5.00
N PRO A 173 -1.84 1.95 5.93
CA PRO A 173 -1.43 2.21 7.31
C PRO A 173 -1.52 0.93 8.18
N ALA A 174 -2.16 0.96 9.37
CA ALA A 174 -2.26 -0.19 10.28
C ALA A 174 -3.24 -1.27 9.79
N LEU A 175 -2.94 -1.88 8.64
CA LEU A 175 -3.65 -3.00 8.04
C LEU A 175 -2.65 -4.14 7.81
N ALA A 176 -2.97 -5.33 8.30
CA ALA A 176 -2.04 -6.45 8.30
C ALA A 176 -1.98 -7.19 6.96
N ASN A 177 -3.12 -7.71 6.48
CA ASN A 177 -3.13 -8.47 5.23
C ASN A 177 -2.86 -7.55 4.03
N ASP A 178 -3.52 -6.39 3.96
CA ASP A 178 -3.34 -5.37 2.92
C ASP A 178 -2.55 -4.15 3.47
N ASN A 179 -1.24 -4.04 3.33
CA ASN A 179 -0.35 -4.99 2.66
C ASN A 179 0.98 -5.24 3.41
N LEU A 180 0.97 -5.19 4.74
CA LEU A 180 2.15 -5.57 5.53
C LEU A 180 2.57 -7.02 5.25
N SER A 181 1.61 -7.88 4.92
CA SER A 181 1.88 -9.25 4.51
C SER A 181 2.77 -9.31 3.25
N GLY A 182 2.41 -8.57 2.19
CA GLY A 182 3.20 -8.47 0.96
C GLY A 182 4.58 -7.87 1.23
N LEU A 183 4.67 -6.83 2.07
CA LEU A 183 5.95 -6.22 2.45
C LEU A 183 6.87 -7.21 3.14
N ALA A 184 6.34 -7.97 4.10
CA ALA A 184 7.12 -8.96 4.83
C ALA A 184 7.54 -10.13 3.94
N VAL A 185 6.65 -10.65 3.10
CA VAL A 185 6.98 -11.77 2.20
C VAL A 185 8.02 -11.34 1.16
N SER A 186 7.82 -10.20 0.48
CA SER A 186 8.73 -9.71 -0.56
C SER A 186 10.12 -9.36 -0.02
N ALA A 187 10.22 -8.73 1.16
CA ALA A 187 11.51 -8.41 1.77
C ALA A 187 12.30 -9.67 2.18
N PHE A 188 11.62 -10.68 2.74
CA PHE A 188 12.27 -11.95 3.08
C PHE A 188 12.62 -12.77 1.85
N LEU A 189 11.82 -12.71 0.78
CA LEU A 189 12.17 -13.30 -0.51
C LEU A 189 13.43 -12.64 -1.10
N ALA A 190 13.51 -11.30 -1.08
CA ALA A 190 14.70 -10.58 -1.51
C ALA A 190 15.94 -11.01 -0.72
N ARG A 191 15.82 -11.13 0.60
CA ARG A 191 16.90 -11.57 1.49
C ARG A 191 17.38 -12.97 1.16
N GLU A 192 16.45 -13.89 0.95
CA GLU A 192 16.76 -15.28 0.58
C GLU A 192 17.48 -15.35 -0.78
N LEU A 193 17.01 -14.59 -1.78
CA LEU A 193 17.61 -14.57 -3.12
C LEU A 193 18.96 -13.85 -3.17
N ALA A 194 19.21 -12.91 -2.26
CA ALA A 194 20.50 -12.20 -2.19
C ALA A 194 21.67 -13.17 -1.94
N GLY A 195 21.45 -14.23 -1.16
CA GLY A 195 22.45 -15.25 -0.83
C GLY A 195 22.59 -16.39 -1.85
N ARG A 196 21.92 -16.33 -3.00
CA ARG A 196 21.88 -17.41 -3.99
C ARG A 196 22.41 -16.94 -5.34
N GLU A 197 23.02 -17.85 -6.09
CA GLU A 197 23.29 -17.62 -7.51
C GLU A 197 21.98 -17.59 -8.30
N ARG A 198 21.86 -16.66 -9.24
CA ARG A 198 20.62 -16.41 -9.98
C ARG A 198 20.92 -16.36 -11.48
N ARG A 199 20.12 -17.06 -12.28
CA ARG A 199 20.18 -16.96 -13.75
C ARG A 199 19.74 -15.58 -14.21
N TRP A 200 18.59 -15.11 -13.75
CA TRP A 200 18.03 -13.79 -14.06
C TRP A 200 18.28 -12.82 -12.93
N SER A 201 18.32 -11.54 -13.27
CA SER A 201 18.32 -10.46 -12.29
C SER A 201 16.94 -10.36 -11.64
N TRP A 202 16.88 -9.95 -10.37
CA TRP A 202 15.62 -9.76 -9.65
C TRP A 202 15.51 -8.33 -9.18
N ARG A 203 14.40 -7.68 -9.52
CA ARG A 203 14.08 -6.32 -9.08
C ARG A 203 12.93 -6.37 -8.09
N PHE A 204 13.16 -5.85 -6.90
CA PHE A 204 12.14 -5.64 -5.89
C PHE A 204 11.78 -4.16 -5.88
N LEU A 205 10.48 -3.87 -5.93
CA LEU A 205 9.93 -2.53 -5.89
C LEU A 205 8.91 -2.42 -4.75
N TRP A 206 9.18 -1.51 -3.82
CA TRP A 206 8.30 -1.16 -2.71
C TRP A 206 7.82 0.27 -2.88
N ALA A 207 6.66 0.44 -3.53
CA ALA A 207 6.19 1.74 -3.99
C ALA A 207 4.73 2.00 -3.58
N PRO A 208 4.28 3.25 -3.42
CA PRO A 208 2.87 3.53 -3.15
C PRO A 208 1.99 2.98 -4.28
N GLY A 209 0.89 2.30 -3.93
CA GLY A 209 0.02 1.67 -4.92
C GLY A 209 -0.47 2.69 -5.96
N THR A 210 -0.53 2.26 -7.21
CA THR A 210 -0.85 3.04 -8.41
C THR A 210 0.16 4.12 -8.75
N ILE A 211 0.20 5.23 -8.01
CA ILE A 211 1.04 6.39 -8.37
C ILE A 211 2.53 6.06 -8.28
N GLY A 212 2.94 5.17 -7.37
CA GLY A 212 4.32 4.70 -7.26
C GLY A 212 4.73 3.80 -8.42
N ALA A 213 3.88 2.86 -8.83
CA ALA A 213 4.13 2.04 -10.02
C ALA A 213 4.20 2.89 -11.30
N ILE A 214 3.30 3.87 -11.45
CA ILE A 214 3.30 4.83 -12.57
C ILE A 214 4.58 5.67 -12.58
N ALA A 215 4.98 6.22 -11.43
CA ALA A 215 6.21 6.99 -11.30
C ALA A 215 7.46 6.16 -11.60
N TRP A 216 7.47 4.88 -11.19
CA TRP A 216 8.55 3.96 -11.52
C TRP A 216 8.60 3.70 -13.02
N LEU A 217 7.47 3.36 -13.65
CA LEU A 217 7.37 3.11 -15.10
C LEU A 217 7.85 4.31 -15.93
N ALA A 218 7.36 5.52 -15.62
CA ALA A 218 7.73 6.77 -16.29
C ALA A 218 9.25 7.04 -16.24
N ARG A 219 9.91 6.64 -15.15
CA ARG A 219 11.35 6.87 -14.95
C ARG A 219 12.23 5.72 -15.45
N ASN A 220 11.64 4.57 -15.76
CA ASN A 220 12.36 3.33 -16.03
C ASN A 220 11.94 2.67 -17.35
N GLU A 221 11.40 3.42 -18.32
CA GLU A 221 10.95 2.88 -19.61
C GLU A 221 12.02 1.99 -20.27
N ALA A 222 13.28 2.41 -20.28
CA ALA A 222 14.40 1.62 -20.83
C ALA A 222 14.66 0.29 -20.08
N VAL A 223 14.34 0.24 -18.77
CA VAL A 223 14.46 -0.97 -17.95
C VAL A 223 13.31 -1.93 -18.22
N THR A 224 12.12 -1.42 -18.54
CA THR A 224 10.93 -2.26 -18.76
C THR A 224 11.14 -3.31 -19.84
N ALA A 225 11.93 -3.02 -20.87
CA ALA A 225 12.30 -3.97 -21.93
C ALA A 225 13.09 -5.20 -21.43
N ARG A 226 13.65 -5.14 -20.22
CA ARG A 226 14.37 -6.26 -19.57
C ARG A 226 13.46 -7.11 -18.70
N ILE A 227 12.27 -6.61 -18.33
CA ILE A 227 11.34 -7.33 -17.46
C ILE A 227 10.73 -8.50 -18.25
N ARG A 228 11.14 -9.71 -17.92
CA ARG A 228 10.71 -10.95 -18.59
C ARG A 228 9.52 -11.62 -17.91
N ALA A 229 9.35 -11.35 -16.61
CA ALA A 229 8.28 -11.87 -15.78
C ALA A 229 8.14 -10.99 -14.54
N GLY A 230 6.98 -11.01 -13.89
CA GLY A 230 6.84 -10.37 -12.59
C GLY A 230 5.58 -10.72 -11.81
N LEU A 231 5.61 -10.40 -10.53
CA LEU A 231 4.53 -10.61 -9.59
C LEU A 231 4.27 -9.35 -8.78
N VAL A 232 3.00 -8.95 -8.70
CA VAL A 232 2.52 -8.13 -7.61
C VAL A 232 2.28 -9.04 -6.41
N ALA A 233 2.81 -8.67 -5.25
CA ALA A 233 2.63 -9.37 -3.99
C ALA A 233 1.66 -8.59 -3.10
N ALA A 234 0.44 -9.13 -2.92
CA ALA A 234 -0.57 -8.52 -2.05
C ALA A 234 -1.34 -9.58 -1.25
N ASN A 235 -1.82 -9.25 -0.05
CA ASN A 235 -2.71 -10.10 0.75
C ASN A 235 -2.19 -11.53 0.97
N LEU A 236 -0.93 -11.67 1.38
CA LEU A 236 -0.24 -12.96 1.51
C LEU A 236 -0.25 -13.54 2.93
N GLY A 237 -0.99 -12.95 3.88
CA GLY A 237 -0.83 -13.19 5.31
C GLY A 237 -1.95 -13.94 6.02
N ASP A 238 -3.13 -14.05 5.42
CA ASP A 238 -4.28 -14.75 6.01
C ASP A 238 -4.22 -16.29 5.77
N PRO A 239 -5.11 -17.12 6.35
CA PRO A 239 -5.05 -18.58 6.16
C PRO A 239 -5.80 -19.09 4.91
N GLY A 240 -6.42 -18.22 4.10
CA GLY A 240 -7.19 -18.59 2.91
C GLY A 240 -6.37 -19.27 1.81
N ALA A 241 -7.04 -19.79 0.78
CA ALA A 241 -6.38 -20.42 -0.37
C ALA A 241 -5.50 -19.41 -1.14
N PHE A 242 -4.58 -19.89 -1.97
CA PHE A 242 -3.86 -19.02 -2.90
C PHE A 242 -4.77 -18.58 -4.04
N HIS A 243 -4.60 -17.35 -4.50
CA HIS A 243 -5.22 -16.83 -5.70
C HIS A 243 -4.12 -16.30 -6.60
N TYR A 244 -4.14 -16.72 -7.86
CA TYR A 244 -3.26 -16.19 -8.88
C TYR A 244 -4.08 -15.55 -9.98
N LYS A 245 -3.98 -14.23 -10.08
CA LYS A 245 -4.54 -13.47 -11.19
C LYS A 245 -3.46 -13.36 -12.27
N ARG A 246 -3.77 -13.90 -13.44
CA ARG A 246 -2.87 -13.96 -14.58
C ARG A 246 -2.50 -12.56 -15.07
N SER A 247 -1.36 -12.49 -15.75
CA SER A 247 -1.02 -11.35 -16.58
C SER A 247 -2.06 -11.15 -17.69
N ARG A 248 -2.11 -9.95 -18.29
CA ARG A 248 -3.08 -9.63 -19.37
C ARG A 248 -3.04 -10.61 -20.55
N ARG A 249 -1.89 -11.20 -20.86
CA ARG A 249 -1.76 -12.17 -21.97
C ARG A 249 -2.23 -13.57 -21.59
N GLY A 250 -2.31 -13.91 -20.31
CA GLY A 250 -2.89 -15.15 -19.80
C GLY A 250 -2.02 -16.41 -19.92
N ASP A 251 -0.97 -16.41 -20.73
CA ASP A 251 -0.14 -17.59 -21.01
C ASP A 251 1.38 -17.32 -20.94
N THR A 252 1.76 -16.24 -20.27
CA THR A 252 3.17 -15.82 -20.19
C THR A 252 4.02 -16.80 -19.39
N GLU A 253 5.34 -16.60 -19.40
CA GLU A 253 6.26 -17.44 -18.63
C GLU A 253 5.96 -17.40 -17.12
N ILE A 254 5.55 -16.24 -16.59
CA ILE A 254 5.17 -16.14 -15.18
C ILE A 254 3.86 -16.86 -14.88
N ASP A 255 2.88 -16.78 -15.79
CA ASP A 255 1.57 -17.42 -15.60
C ASP A 255 1.75 -18.94 -15.45
N ARG A 256 2.47 -19.53 -16.41
CA ARG A 256 2.79 -20.97 -16.39
C ARG A 256 3.63 -21.35 -15.17
N ALA A 257 4.60 -20.53 -14.78
CA ALA A 257 5.47 -20.83 -13.64
C ALA A 257 4.69 -20.88 -12.32
N VAL A 258 3.80 -19.91 -12.07
CA VAL A 258 3.00 -19.87 -10.84
C VAL A 258 1.98 -21.00 -10.82
N GLU A 259 1.30 -21.27 -11.93
CA GLU A 259 0.33 -22.38 -12.02
C GLU A 259 0.99 -23.74 -11.75
N ILE A 260 2.16 -23.99 -12.33
CA ILE A 260 2.94 -25.21 -12.07
C ILE A 260 3.35 -25.27 -10.59
N ALA A 261 3.85 -24.16 -10.03
CA ALA A 261 4.28 -24.13 -8.63
C ALA A 261 3.12 -24.42 -7.67
N LEU A 262 1.95 -23.81 -7.87
CA LEU A 262 0.76 -24.03 -7.03
C LEU A 262 0.23 -25.46 -7.14
N ARG A 263 0.20 -26.01 -8.37
CA ARG A 263 -0.17 -27.41 -8.62
C ARG A 263 0.79 -28.37 -7.93
N ASP A 264 2.09 -28.20 -8.12
CA ASP A 264 3.12 -29.12 -7.62
C ASP A 264 3.27 -29.04 -6.10
N LEU A 265 3.00 -27.87 -5.49
CA LEU A 265 2.89 -27.72 -4.04
C LEU A 265 1.64 -28.41 -3.46
N GLY A 266 0.64 -28.76 -4.28
CA GLY A 266 -0.60 -29.39 -3.83
C GLY A 266 -1.44 -28.53 -2.89
N VAL A 267 -1.30 -27.20 -2.96
CA VAL A 267 -2.03 -26.26 -2.10
C VAL A 267 -3.37 -25.87 -2.73
N PRO A 268 -4.43 -25.62 -1.93
CA PRO A 268 -5.67 -25.04 -2.44
C PRO A 268 -5.39 -23.71 -3.14
N HIS A 269 -5.84 -23.58 -4.38
CA HIS A 269 -5.67 -22.36 -5.15
C HIS A 269 -6.78 -22.13 -6.18
N ALA A 270 -6.97 -20.86 -6.56
CA ALA A 270 -7.80 -20.43 -7.68
C ALA A 270 -6.96 -19.64 -8.70
N LEU A 271 -7.31 -19.79 -9.97
CA LEU A 271 -6.72 -19.04 -11.08
C LEU A 271 -7.76 -18.06 -11.60
N GLU A 272 -7.37 -16.81 -11.75
CA GLU A 272 -8.23 -15.72 -12.18
C GLU A 272 -7.70 -15.08 -13.45
N GLU A 273 -8.62 -14.76 -14.36
CA GLU A 273 -8.28 -14.01 -15.57
C GLU A 273 -7.95 -12.56 -15.25
N PHE A 274 -7.12 -11.95 -16.09
CA PHE A 274 -6.80 -10.55 -15.96
C PHE A 274 -8.05 -9.68 -16.12
N VAL A 275 -8.22 -8.74 -15.19
CA VAL A 275 -9.12 -7.59 -15.32
C VAL A 275 -8.32 -6.33 -14.96
N PRO A 276 -8.56 -5.17 -15.61
CA PRO A 276 -7.80 -3.94 -15.38
C PRO A 276 -8.21 -3.22 -14.07
N PHE A 277 -8.41 -3.98 -13.00
CA PHE A 277 -8.86 -3.53 -11.68
C PHE A 277 -8.21 -4.39 -10.59
N GLY A 278 -7.93 -3.81 -9.42
CA GLY A 278 -7.12 -4.45 -8.37
C GLY A 278 -5.89 -3.61 -8.05
N TYR A 279 -4.72 -4.25 -8.02
CA TYR A 279 -3.46 -3.63 -7.62
C TYR A 279 -2.64 -3.17 -8.85
N ASP A 280 -1.31 -3.15 -8.73
CA ASP A 280 -0.41 -2.52 -9.71
C ASP A 280 -0.20 -3.33 -10.99
N GLU A 281 -0.68 -4.58 -11.06
CA GLU A 281 -0.69 -5.37 -12.29
C GLU A 281 -1.44 -4.64 -13.41
N ARG A 282 -2.44 -3.82 -13.06
CA ARG A 282 -3.16 -2.97 -14.02
C ARG A 282 -2.26 -1.91 -14.67
N GLN A 283 -1.25 -1.41 -13.95
CA GLN A 283 -0.30 -0.42 -14.48
C GLN A 283 0.73 -1.11 -15.36
N TYR A 284 1.32 -2.21 -14.87
CA TYR A 284 2.32 -2.99 -15.60
C TYR A 284 1.76 -3.60 -16.88
N CYS A 285 0.49 -4.03 -16.89
CA CYS A 285 -0.19 -4.60 -18.05
C CYS A 285 -0.96 -3.57 -18.89
N SER A 286 -0.79 -2.27 -18.63
CA SER A 286 -1.38 -1.23 -19.48
C SER A 286 -0.86 -1.36 -20.92
N PRO A 287 -1.64 -1.00 -21.96
CA PRO A 287 -1.26 -1.27 -23.36
C PRO A 287 0.08 -0.68 -23.82
N GLY A 288 0.54 0.41 -23.18
CA GLY A 288 1.83 1.02 -23.50
C GLY A 288 3.05 0.27 -22.95
N PHE A 289 2.86 -0.61 -21.95
CA PHE A 289 3.94 -1.39 -21.34
C PHE A 289 3.77 -2.90 -21.55
N ASP A 290 2.53 -3.42 -21.41
CA ASP A 290 2.15 -4.82 -21.60
C ASP A 290 3.13 -5.83 -20.98
N LEU A 291 3.58 -5.57 -19.75
CA LEU A 291 4.55 -6.41 -19.07
C LEU A 291 3.91 -7.74 -18.63
N PRO A 292 4.68 -8.85 -18.63
CA PRO A 292 4.23 -10.16 -18.13
C PRO A 292 4.18 -10.17 -16.60
N VAL A 293 3.21 -9.48 -16.01
CA VAL A 293 3.07 -9.33 -14.56
C VAL A 293 1.72 -9.86 -14.11
N GLY A 294 1.72 -10.89 -13.26
CA GLY A 294 0.53 -11.38 -12.56
C GLY A 294 0.46 -10.86 -11.13
N LEU A 295 -0.59 -11.24 -10.41
CA LEU A 295 -0.79 -10.93 -8.99
C LEU A 295 -0.95 -12.25 -8.22
N LEU A 296 -0.12 -12.43 -7.20
CA LEU A 296 -0.23 -13.55 -6.27
C LEU A 296 -0.74 -13.04 -4.92
N SER A 297 -1.84 -13.63 -4.45
CA SER A 297 -2.42 -13.35 -3.14
C SER A 297 -2.86 -14.64 -2.44
N ARG A 298 -3.24 -14.52 -1.17
CA ARG A 298 -4.13 -15.48 -0.52
C ARG A 298 -5.57 -15.03 -0.75
N THR A 299 -6.30 -14.64 0.29
CA THR A 299 -7.64 -14.09 0.10
C THR A 299 -7.55 -12.75 -0.66
N PRO A 300 -8.14 -12.62 -1.86
CA PRO A 300 -8.11 -11.38 -2.64
C PRO A 300 -8.94 -10.27 -1.96
N TRP A 301 -8.73 -9.02 -2.39
CA TRP A 301 -9.46 -7.84 -1.90
C TRP A 301 -10.84 -7.70 -2.53
#